data_AF-A0A377LZA3-F1
#
_entry.id   AF-A0A377LZA3-F1
#
_cell.length_a   1.000
_cell.length_b   1.000
_cell.length_c   1.000
_cell.angle_alpha   90.00
_cell.angle_beta   90.00
_cell.angle_gamma   90.00
#
_symmetry.space_group_name_H-M   'P 1'
#
loop_
_entity.id
_entity.type
_entity.pdbx_description
1 polymer ?
#
loop_
_entity_poly.entity_id
_entity_poly.type
_entity_poly.pdbx_seq_one_letter_code
_entity_poly.pdbx_strand_id
1 'polypeptide(L)'
;MVNGPALGLPVIEEKCLAWMECRLLPVTSAAEKYDTLFGEVVSAAADERAFVAGRWQFDGDKLNTLHHLGAGTFVASGKMVKALD
;
A
#
# COMPACT_ATOMS: atom_id res chain seq x y z
N MET A 1 7.81 0.69 14.96
CA MET A 1 6.34 0.76 14.77
C MET A 1 5.84 1.95 15.55
N VAL A 2 4.99 2.76 14.95
CA VAL A 2 4.38 3.94 15.58
C VAL A 2 2.86 3.78 15.54
N ASN A 3 2.12 4.55 16.33
CA ASN A 3 0.66 4.53 16.28
C ASN A 3 0.18 5.47 15.17
N GLY A 4 -0.76 5.00 14.36
CA GLY A 4 -1.39 5.77 13.31
C GLY A 4 -2.23 6.93 13.87
N PRO A 5 -2.28 8.07 13.17
CA PRO A 5 -2.87 9.29 13.70
C PRO A 5 -4.41 9.27 13.76
N ALA A 6 -5.10 8.42 13.00
CA ALA A 6 -6.57 8.43 12.90
C ALA A 6 -7.24 7.37 13.77
N LEU A 7 -6.72 6.14 13.81
CA LEU A 7 -7.31 5.02 14.56
C LEU A 7 -6.40 4.54 15.70
N GLY A 8 -5.18 5.05 15.81
CA GLY A 8 -4.21 4.61 16.82
C GLY A 8 -3.67 3.20 16.56
N LEU A 9 -3.82 2.68 15.34
CA LEU A 9 -3.38 1.33 14.98
C LEU A 9 -1.86 1.29 14.81
N PRO A 10 -1.17 0.17 15.09
CA PRO A 10 0.25 0.05 14.85
C PRO A 10 0.53 0.13 13.34
N VAL A 11 1.39 1.06 12.93
CA VAL A 11 1.89 1.18 11.56
C VAL A 11 3.39 0.92 11.48
N ILE A 12 3.82 0.37 10.35
CA ILE A 12 5.21 0.14 10.02
C ILE A 12 5.70 1.35 9.23
N GLU A 13 6.34 2.30 9.91
CA GLU A 13 6.85 3.52 9.28
C GLU A 13 8.23 3.29 8.63
N GLU A 14 9.10 2.52 9.29
CA GLU A 14 10.40 2.18 8.74
C GLU A 14 10.29 1.03 7.73
N LYS A 15 10.92 1.18 6.57
CA LYS A 15 11.06 0.14 5.53
C LYS A 15 9.75 -0.33 4.88
N CYS A 16 8.60 0.27 5.23
CA CYS A 16 7.39 0.16 4.44
C CYS A 16 7.28 1.39 3.54
N LEU A 17 6.90 1.19 2.27
CA LEU A 17 6.82 2.29 1.32
C LEU A 17 5.61 3.20 1.56
N ALA A 18 4.54 2.65 2.11
CA ALA A 18 3.32 3.35 2.47
C ALA A 18 2.46 2.53 3.42
N TRP A 19 1.57 3.20 4.12
CA TRP A 19 0.56 2.59 4.97
C TRP A 19 -0.79 3.30 4.81
N MET A 20 -1.86 2.60 5.17
CA MET A 20 -3.21 3.12 5.24
C MET A 20 -3.86 2.65 6.53
N GLU A 21 -4.53 3.56 7.23
CA GLU A 21 -5.48 3.20 8.28
C GLU A 21 -6.86 3.08 7.64
N CYS A 22 -7.49 1.91 7.83
CA CYS A 22 -8.78 1.60 7.24
C CYS A 22 -9.82 1.31 8.32
N ARG A 23 -11.00 1.92 8.20
CA ARG A 23 -12.19 1.50 8.95
C ARG A 23 -12.91 0.41 8.15
N LEU A 24 -13.17 -0.74 8.79
CA LEU A 24 -13.94 -1.81 8.18
C LEU A 24 -15.37 -1.33 7.86
N LEU A 25 -15.79 -1.50 6.62
CA LEU A 25 -17.16 -1.25 6.17
C LEU A 25 -18.08 -2.41 6.62
N PRO A 26 -19.42 -2.20 6.64
CA PRO A 26 -20.37 -3.24 7.04
C PRO A 26 -20.17 -4.57 6.28
N VAL A 27 -20.46 -5.67 6.97
CA VAL A 27 -20.33 -7.03 6.43
C VAL A 27 -21.11 -7.17 5.13
N THR A 28 -20.48 -7.81 4.15
CA THR A 28 -21.09 -8.13 2.85
C THR A 28 -21.19 -9.64 2.69
N SER A 29 -22.02 -10.11 1.74
CA SER A 29 -22.04 -11.53 1.38
C SER A 29 -20.68 -12.03 0.86
N ALA A 30 -19.84 -11.15 0.31
CA ALA A 30 -18.48 -11.47 -0.10
C ALA A 30 -17.54 -11.71 1.10
N ALA A 31 -17.75 -10.99 2.21
CA ALA A 31 -17.02 -11.21 3.44
C ALA A 31 -17.34 -12.59 4.03
N GLU A 32 -18.62 -12.97 4.09
CA GLU A 32 -19.03 -14.28 4.64
C GLU A 32 -18.58 -15.47 3.78
N LYS A 33 -18.63 -15.32 2.46
CA LYS A 33 -18.38 -16.42 1.53
C LYS A 33 -16.89 -16.60 1.16
N TYR A 34 -16.13 -15.51 1.21
CA TYR A 34 -14.77 -15.45 0.64
C TYR A 34 -13.78 -14.65 1.48
N ASP A 35 -14.15 -14.25 2.71
CA ASP A 35 -13.34 -13.39 3.58
C ASP A 35 -12.92 -12.07 2.90
N THR A 36 -13.74 -11.57 1.96
CA THR A 36 -13.47 -10.31 1.27
C THR A 36 -13.96 -9.11 2.09
N LEU A 37 -13.01 -8.36 2.64
CA LEU A 37 -13.25 -7.18 3.47
C LEU A 37 -13.10 -5.89 2.65
N PHE A 38 -13.98 -4.92 2.90
CA PHE A 38 -13.89 -3.57 2.31
C PHE A 38 -13.60 -2.56 3.41
N GLY A 39 -12.68 -1.64 3.17
CA GLY A 39 -12.27 -0.63 4.15
C GLY A 39 -12.34 0.79 3.57
N GLU A 40 -12.86 1.72 4.37
CA GLU A 40 -12.72 3.16 4.15
C GLU A 40 -11.33 3.60 4.60
N VAL A 41 -10.53 4.19 3.71
CA VAL A 41 -9.23 4.78 4.08
C VAL A 41 -9.48 6.08 4.82
N VAL A 42 -9.11 6.13 6.11
CA VAL A 42 -9.32 7.31 6.97
C VAL A 42 -8.02 8.10 7.20
N SER A 43 -6.87 7.50 6.91
CA SER A 43 -5.55 8.13 6.93
C SER A 43 -4.57 7.31 6.09
N ALA A 44 -3.59 7.98 5.47
CA ALA A 44 -2.56 7.33 4.68
C ALA A 44 -1.27 8.16 4.69
N ALA A 45 -0.14 7.47 4.58
CA ALA A 45 1.14 8.11 4.27
C ALA A 45 2.00 7.21 3.39
N ALA A 46 3.01 7.82 2.78
CA ALA A 46 4.00 7.16 1.94
C ALA A 46 5.38 7.77 2.19
N ASP A 47 6.43 7.00 1.91
CA ASP A 47 7.81 7.51 1.87
C ASP A 47 7.89 8.65 0.85
N GLU A 48 8.25 9.85 1.32
CA GLU A 48 8.27 11.07 0.51
C GLU A 48 9.24 10.99 -0.68
N ARG A 49 10.22 10.08 -0.65
CA ARG A 49 11.13 9.83 -1.78
C ARG A 49 10.47 9.04 -2.89
N ALA A 50 9.48 8.22 -2.55
CA ALA A 50 8.76 7.36 -3.49
C ALA A 50 7.41 7.93 -3.92
N PHE A 51 6.78 8.80 -3.14
CA PHE A 51 5.51 9.44 -3.48
C PHE A 51 5.61 10.95 -3.41
N VAL A 52 5.80 11.58 -4.56
CA VAL A 52 6.06 13.02 -4.70
C VAL A 52 4.88 13.67 -5.42
N ALA A 53 4.32 14.73 -4.83
CA ALA A 53 3.24 15.53 -5.42
C ALA A 53 2.05 14.69 -5.94
N GLY A 54 1.64 13.69 -5.16
CA GLY A 54 0.51 12.82 -5.52
C GLY A 54 0.84 11.70 -6.51
N ARG A 55 2.12 11.46 -6.81
CA ARG A 55 2.55 10.45 -7.80
C ARG A 55 3.70 9.59 -7.32
N TRP A 56 3.59 8.30 -7.60
CA TRP A 56 4.66 7.33 -7.39
C TRP A 56 5.85 7.58 -8.33
N GLN A 57 7.05 7.51 -7.77
CA GLN A 57 8.31 7.57 -8.48
C GLN A 57 8.94 6.16 -8.44
N PHE A 58 8.97 5.50 -9.59
CA PHE A 58 9.63 4.21 -9.79
C PHE A 58 10.76 4.37 -10.81
N ASP A 59 11.83 5.04 -10.39
CA ASP A 59 12.98 5.39 -11.20
C ASP A 59 14.22 4.52 -10.96
N GLY A 60 14.17 3.62 -9.96
CA GLY A 60 15.28 2.74 -9.57
C GLY A 60 14.84 1.40 -8.99
N ASP A 61 15.75 0.73 -8.28
CA ASP A 61 15.56 -0.61 -7.67
C ASP A 61 15.38 -0.56 -6.14
N LYS A 62 15.51 0.61 -5.51
CA LYS A 62 15.60 0.74 -4.05
C LYS A 62 14.27 0.94 -3.34
N LEU A 63 13.28 1.53 -4.00
CA LEU A 63 11.98 1.92 -3.40
C LEU A 63 10.80 1.32 -4.17
N ASN A 64 10.96 0.07 -4.62
CA ASN A 64 9.93 -0.64 -5.38
C ASN A 64 9.04 -1.47 -4.46
N THR A 65 7.76 -1.53 -4.79
CA THR A 65 6.84 -2.49 -4.16
C THR A 65 7.15 -3.91 -4.61
N LEU A 66 6.88 -4.88 -3.72
CA LEU A 66 7.01 -6.30 -4.00
C LEU A 66 5.66 -6.88 -4.44
N HIS A 67 5.70 -7.73 -5.46
CA HIS A 67 4.54 -8.45 -5.99
C HIS A 67 4.81 -9.95 -5.89
N HIS A 68 3.98 -10.65 -5.12
CA HIS A 68 4.17 -12.07 -4.86
C HIS A 68 3.71 -12.93 -6.03
N LEU A 69 4.55 -13.87 -6.47
CA LEU A 69 4.25 -14.81 -7.54
C LEU A 69 3.91 -16.23 -7.04
N GLY A 70 4.16 -16.52 -5.76
CA GLY A 70 4.01 -17.84 -5.15
C GLY A 70 5.35 -18.48 -4.77
N ALA A 71 5.29 -19.50 -3.90
CA ALA A 71 6.45 -20.28 -3.46
C ALA A 71 7.65 -19.44 -2.96
N GLY A 72 7.40 -18.30 -2.30
CA GLY A 72 8.46 -17.41 -1.82
C GLY A 72 9.15 -16.60 -2.93
N THR A 73 8.58 -16.57 -4.14
CA THR A 73 9.11 -15.82 -5.28
C THR A 73 8.36 -14.50 -5.42
N PHE A 74 9.11 -13.42 -5.62
CA PHE A 74 8.58 -12.06 -5.76
C PHE A 74 9.22 -11.35 -6.94
N VAL A 75 8.50 -10.39 -7.51
CA VAL A 75 9.06 -9.40 -8.44
C VAL A 75 8.91 -8.01 -7.83
N ALA A 76 9.89 -7.15 -8.07
CA ALA A 76 9.76 -5.73 -7.77
C ALA A 76 9.00 -5.03 -8.89
N SER A 77 8.32 -3.92 -8.59
CA SER A 77 7.78 -3.02 -9.61
C SER A 77 8.82 -2.71 -10.69
N GLY A 78 8.40 -2.79 -11.95
CA GLY A 78 9.25 -2.50 -13.11
C GLY A 78 9.47 -1.00 -13.32
N LYS A 79 10.22 -0.67 -14.37
CA LYS A 79 10.46 0.73 -14.77
C LYS A 79 9.14 1.42 -15.13
N MET A 80 8.96 2.65 -14.68
CA MET A 80 7.86 3.49 -15.11
C MET A 80 7.93 3.75 -16.62
N VAL A 81 6.80 3.58 -17.31
CA VAL A 81 6.61 3.93 -18.73
C VAL A 81 5.55 5.01 -18.81
N LYS A 82 5.81 6.07 -19.57
CA LYS A 82 4.84 7.13 -19.83
C LYS A 82 4.22 6.93 -21.21
N ALA A 83 2.91 7.18 -21.31
CA ALA A 83 2.25 7.26 -22.61
C ALA A 83 2.87 8.40 -23.44
N LEU A 84 2.78 8.27 -24.77
CA LEU A 84 3.03 9.40 -25.65
C LEU A 84 1.88 10.40 -25.46
N ASP A 85 2.20 11.70 -25.46
CA ASP A 85 1.23 12.78 -25.39
C ASP A 85 0.22 12.73 -26.56
#